data_AF-A0A382DA25-F1
#
_entry.id   AF-A0A382DA25-F1
#
_cell.length_a   1.000
_cell.length_b   1.000
_cell.length_c   1.000
_cell.angle_alpha   90.00
_cell.angle_beta   90.00
_cell.angle_gamma   90.00
#
_symmetry.space_group_name_H-M   'P 1'
#
loop_
_entity.id
_entity.type
_entity.pdbx_description
1 polymer ?
#
loop_
_entity_poly.entity_id
_entity_poly.type
_entity_poly.pdbx_seq_one_letter_code
_entity_poly.pdbx_strand_id
1 'polypeptide(L)'
;MMDLHAGRRKLNGFTLRQADEWGRTHNQHAYDPVAMAWLMDIRLRQPLYDCLGEDAEGIQTMYFWKGSEQRRHQDQFYLPSCMSAWIALQNIGVENGTIYVQPGSHKNRLITRYD
;
A
#
# COMPACT_ATOMS: atom_id res chain seq x y z
N MET A 1 7.28 14.45 -6.21
CA MET A 1 6.24 14.21 -5.18
C MET A 1 5.57 15.48 -4.66
N MET A 2 6.31 16.44 -4.09
CA MET A 2 5.69 17.68 -3.57
C MET A 2 5.04 18.59 -4.63
N ASP A 3 5.47 18.53 -5.89
CA ASP A 3 4.85 19.32 -6.98
C ASP A 3 3.45 18.84 -7.34
N LEU A 4 3.16 17.55 -7.20
CA LEU A 4 1.81 17.01 -7.36
C LEU A 4 0.91 17.45 -6.21
N HIS A 5 1.44 17.42 -4.98
CA HIS A 5 0.74 17.90 -3.79
C HIS A 5 0.46 19.40 -3.84
N ALA A 6 1.40 20.20 -4.33
CA ALA A 6 1.24 21.64 -4.49
C ALA A 6 0.46 22.04 -5.76
N GLY A 7 -0.05 21.08 -6.54
CA GLY A 7 -0.79 21.32 -7.78
C GLY A 7 0.04 21.93 -8.92
N ARG A 8 1.37 22.00 -8.78
CA ARG A 8 2.29 22.50 -9.81
C ARG A 8 2.42 21.57 -11.01
N ARG A 9 2.06 20.29 -10.83
CA ARG A 9 1.95 19.29 -11.91
C ARG A 9 0.56 18.66 -11.86
N LYS A 10 -0.11 18.60 -13.03
CA LYS A 10 -1.42 17.96 -13.19
C LYS A 10 -1.26 16.61 -13.89
N LEU A 11 -2.12 15.65 -13.53
CA LEU A 11 -2.17 14.33 -14.14
C LEU A 11 -3.56 14.11 -14.72
N ASN A 12 -3.63 13.81 -16.01
CA ASN A 12 -4.90 13.55 -16.67
C ASN A 12 -5.59 12.34 -16.04
N GLY A 13 -6.85 12.49 -15.66
CA GLY A 13 -7.64 11.43 -15.01
C GLY A 13 -7.46 11.33 -13.49
N PHE A 14 -6.62 12.16 -12.86
CA PHE A 14 -6.45 12.18 -11.41
C PHE A 14 -6.92 13.51 -10.83
N THR A 15 -7.81 13.44 -9.83
CA THR A 15 -8.26 14.61 -9.07
C THR A 15 -7.09 15.21 -8.30
N LEU A 16 -6.87 16.52 -8.46
CA LEU A 16 -5.90 17.26 -7.66
C LEU A 16 -6.34 17.22 -6.19
N ARG A 17 -5.43 16.82 -5.31
CA ARG A 17 -5.67 16.80 -3.87
C ARG A 17 -5.62 18.22 -3.32
N GLN A 18 -6.41 18.47 -2.29
CA GLN A 18 -6.32 19.75 -1.58
C GLN A 18 -5.00 19.82 -0.80
N ALA A 19 -4.50 21.03 -0.56
CA ALA A 19 -3.20 21.27 0.06
C ALA A 19 -3.09 20.74 1.51
N ASP A 20 -4.22 20.47 2.15
CA ASP A 20 -4.35 19.92 3.50
C ASP A 20 -4.75 18.43 3.51
N GLU A 21 -4.86 17.81 2.34
CA GLU A 21 -5.26 16.41 2.21
C GLU A 21 -4.07 15.47 2.44
N TRP A 22 -3.72 15.22 3.70
CA TRP A 22 -2.61 14.33 4.08
C TRP A 22 -3.04 12.86 4.26
N GLY A 23 -4.20 12.46 3.73
CA GLY A 23 -4.67 11.07 3.76
C GLY A 23 -3.84 10.15 2.86
N ARG A 24 -4.07 8.83 2.93
CA ARG A 24 -3.40 7.87 2.04
C ARG A 24 -3.72 8.14 0.57
N THR A 25 -2.77 7.83 -0.29
CA THR A 25 -2.94 7.89 -1.75
C THR A 25 -2.72 6.52 -2.37
N HIS A 26 -3.44 6.23 -3.45
CA HIS A 26 -3.40 4.95 -4.15
C HIS A 26 -2.85 5.12 -5.56
N ASN A 27 -2.32 4.04 -6.12
CA ASN A 27 -1.92 3.89 -7.52
C ASN A 27 -0.95 4.96 -8.05
N GLN A 28 -0.06 5.45 -7.19
CA GLN A 28 0.96 6.41 -7.59
C GLN A 28 1.88 5.88 -8.68
N HIS A 29 2.13 4.56 -8.77
CA HIS A 29 2.92 3.96 -9.85
C HIS A 29 2.40 4.31 -11.25
N ALA A 30 1.14 4.69 -11.41
CA ALA A 30 0.57 5.13 -12.68
C ALA A 30 1.17 6.46 -13.19
N TYR A 31 1.81 7.24 -12.32
CA TYR A 31 2.29 8.59 -12.66
C TYR A 31 3.57 9.05 -11.96
N ASP A 32 4.01 8.35 -10.92
CA ASP A 32 5.26 8.58 -10.23
C ASP A 32 6.24 7.45 -10.58
N PRO A 33 7.31 7.74 -11.35
CA PRO A 33 8.28 6.72 -11.74
C PRO A 33 9.03 6.15 -10.53
N VAL A 34 9.11 6.88 -9.40
CA VAL A 34 9.71 6.36 -8.16
C VAL A 34 8.81 5.30 -7.55
N ALA A 35 7.49 5.54 -7.51
CA ALA A 35 6.54 4.53 -7.03
C ALA A 35 6.52 3.29 -7.93
N MET A 36 6.64 3.46 -9.25
CA MET A 36 6.77 2.34 -10.19
C MET A 36 8.05 1.55 -9.96
N ALA A 37 9.19 2.23 -9.76
CA ALA A 37 10.47 1.57 -9.50
C ALA A 37 10.42 0.73 -8.21
N TRP A 38 9.78 1.21 -7.15
CA TRP A 38 9.59 0.44 -5.92
C TRP A 38 8.62 -0.74 -6.10
N LEU A 39 7.52 -0.56 -6.85
CA LEU A 39 6.58 -1.65 -7.13
C LEU A 39 7.24 -2.81 -7.88
N MET A 40 8.17 -2.50 -8.77
CA MET A 40 8.87 -3.47 -9.63
C MET A 40 10.27 -3.84 -9.12
N ASP A 41 10.62 -3.48 -7.88
CA ASP A 41 11.96 -3.70 -7.35
C ASP A 41 12.30 -5.20 -7.27
N ILE A 42 13.43 -5.60 -7.85
CA ILE A 42 13.84 -7.01 -7.94
C ILE A 42 13.97 -7.69 -6.58
N ARG A 43 14.23 -6.93 -5.50
CA ARG A 43 14.33 -7.44 -4.14
C ARG A 43 13.00 -7.98 -3.61
N LEU A 44 11.87 -7.58 -4.20
CA LEU A 44 10.54 -8.08 -3.86
C LEU A 44 10.23 -9.44 -4.50
N ARG A 45 10.89 -9.78 -5.62
CA ARG A 45 10.54 -10.96 -6.43
C ARG A 45 10.62 -12.26 -5.62
N GLN A 46 11.76 -12.54 -4.99
CA GLN A 46 11.95 -13.81 -4.30
C GLN A 46 11.01 -13.98 -3.08
N PRO A 47 10.90 -13.01 -2.15
CA PRO A 47 9.98 -13.14 -1.02
C PRO A 47 8.51 -13.31 -1.44
N LEU A 48 8.08 -12.63 -2.49
CA LEU A 48 6.72 -12.77 -3.01
C LEU A 48 6.49 -14.13 -3.67
N TYR A 49 7.47 -14.63 -4.44
CA TYR A 49 7.42 -15.97 -5.03
C TYR A 49 7.33 -17.05 -3.95
N ASP A 50 8.14 -16.94 -2.88
CA ASP A 50 8.11 -17.89 -1.76
C ASP A 50 6.74 -17.93 -1.07
N CYS A 51 6.02 -16.80 -1.08
CA CYS A 51 4.71 -16.64 -0.47
C CYS A 51 3.54 -17.07 -1.36
N LEU A 52 3.62 -16.81 -2.67
CA LEU A 52 2.55 -17.06 -3.64
C LEU A 52 2.71 -18.39 -4.39
N GLY A 53 3.93 -18.89 -4.51
CA GLY A 53 4.28 -20.05 -5.34
C GLY A 53 4.41 -19.74 -6.83
N GLU A 54 4.27 -18.48 -7.23
CA GLU A 54 4.34 -18.00 -8.61
C GLU A 54 4.87 -16.56 -8.68
N ASP A 55 5.14 -16.10 -9.91
CA ASP A 55 5.58 -14.71 -10.14
C ASP A 55 4.44 -13.72 -9.84
N ALA A 56 4.73 -12.70 -9.04
CA ALA A 56 3.75 -11.69 -8.65
C ALA A 56 3.58 -10.59 -9.71
N GLU A 57 2.34 -10.15 -9.93
CA GLU A 57 2.02 -8.94 -10.68
C GLU A 57 1.86 -7.74 -9.75
N GLY A 58 2.48 -6.61 -10.10
CA GLY A 58 2.36 -5.36 -9.36
C GLY A 58 1.04 -4.64 -9.67
N ILE A 59 0.02 -4.81 -8.84
CA ILE A 59 -1.33 -4.27 -9.11
C ILE A 59 -1.67 -2.95 -8.38
N GLN A 60 -0.97 -2.63 -7.29
CA GLN A 60 -1.32 -1.48 -6.45
C GLN A 60 -0.12 -0.93 -5.66
N THR A 61 -0.06 0.39 -5.51
CA THR A 61 0.83 1.08 -4.56
C THR A 61 0.00 1.96 -3.64
N MET A 62 0.36 2.02 -2.36
CA MET A 62 -0.22 2.95 -1.39
C MET A 62 0.87 3.74 -0.66
N TYR A 63 0.65 5.05 -0.51
CA TYR A 63 1.51 5.91 0.29
C TYR A 63 0.74 6.48 1.47
N PHE A 64 1.36 6.39 2.63
CA PHE A 64 0.86 6.94 3.90
C PHE A 64 1.72 8.14 4.27
N TRP A 65 1.18 9.35 4.03
CA TRP A 65 1.87 10.61 4.29
C TRP A 65 1.94 10.95 5.78
N LYS A 66 0.96 10.48 6.53
CA LYS A 66 0.93 10.44 7.99
C LYS A 66 0.56 9.02 8.43
N GLY A 67 0.82 8.69 9.69
CA GLY A 67 0.34 7.44 10.28
C GLY A 67 -1.15 7.24 9.98
N SER A 68 -1.51 6.03 9.58
CA SER A 68 -2.89 5.68 9.25
C SER A 68 -3.45 4.76 10.32
N GLU A 69 -4.46 5.23 11.03
CA GLU A 69 -5.26 4.38 11.90
C GLU A 69 -6.25 3.59 11.04
N GLN A 70 -6.06 2.28 10.98
CA GLN A 70 -7.01 1.36 10.36
C GLN A 70 -7.56 0.42 11.44
N ARG A 71 -8.87 0.16 11.41
CA ARG A 71 -9.46 -0.91 12.21
C ARG A 71 -8.87 -2.24 11.78
N ARG A 72 -8.92 -3.27 12.63
CA ARG A 72 -8.54 -4.64 12.23
C ARG A 72 -9.38 -5.05 11.01
N HIS A 73 -8.72 -5.54 9.96
CA HIS A 73 -9.34 -5.94 8.70
C HIS A 73 -8.51 -7.04 8.03
N GLN A 74 -9.07 -7.63 6.98
CA GLN A 74 -8.39 -8.55 6.07
C GLN A 74 -8.41 -7.94 4.67
N ASP A 75 -7.24 -7.66 4.10
CA ASP A 75 -7.13 -7.08 2.76
C ASP A 75 -7.78 -7.97 1.69
N GLN A 76 -7.76 -9.29 1.89
CA GLN A 76 -8.40 -10.28 1.03
C GLN A 76 -9.90 -10.01 0.79
N PHE A 77 -10.58 -9.28 1.68
CA PHE A 77 -11.97 -8.88 1.46
C PHE A 77 -12.13 -8.00 0.20
N TYR A 78 -11.14 -7.17 -0.10
CA TYR A 78 -11.14 -6.26 -1.25
C TYR A 78 -10.22 -6.73 -2.39
N LEU A 79 -9.12 -7.40 -2.06
CA LEU A 79 -8.06 -7.81 -2.99
C LEU A 79 -7.79 -9.32 -2.80
N PRO A 80 -8.62 -10.19 -3.39
CA PRO A 80 -8.42 -11.63 -3.28
C PRO A 80 -7.09 -12.07 -3.91
N SER A 81 -6.48 -13.10 -3.35
CA SER A 81 -5.24 -13.71 -3.85
C SER A 81 -4.05 -12.75 -3.99
N CYS A 82 -3.96 -11.74 -3.12
CA CYS A 82 -2.88 -10.77 -3.12
C CYS A 82 -1.97 -10.91 -1.88
N MET A 83 -0.69 -10.59 -2.07
CA MET A 83 0.28 -10.38 -0.99
C MET A 83 0.71 -8.92 -1.00
N SER A 84 0.96 -8.34 0.17
CA SER A 84 1.44 -6.97 0.30
C SER A 84 2.88 -6.93 0.79
N ALA A 85 3.67 -6.01 0.22
CA ALA A 85 4.95 -5.61 0.75
C ALA A 85 4.79 -4.24 1.42
N TRP A 86 5.22 -4.13 2.68
CA TRP A 86 5.20 -2.86 3.41
C TRP A 86 6.62 -2.36 3.65
N ILE A 87 6.87 -1.12 3.28
CA ILE A 87 8.20 -0.50 3.32
C ILE A 87 8.12 0.77 4.17
N ALA A 88 8.90 0.80 5.26
CA ALA A 88 9.07 1.99 6.07
C ALA A 88 9.89 3.04 5.29
N LEU A 89 9.33 4.24 5.09
CA LEU A 89 10.04 5.37 4.47
C LEU A 89 10.69 6.30 5.52
N GLN A 90 10.43 6.06 6.79
CA GLN A 90 11.00 6.75 7.94
C GLN A 90 11.16 5.75 9.08
N ASN A 91 11.84 6.16 10.16
CA ASN A 91 11.89 5.37 11.37
C ASN A 91 10.48 5.25 11.98
N ILE A 92 10.00 4.01 12.07
CA ILE A 92 8.69 3.68 12.63
C ILE A 92 8.83 2.86 13.91
N GLY A 93 7.88 3.04 14.81
CA GLY A 93 7.76 2.40 16.11
C GLY A 93 6.30 2.18 16.49
N VAL A 94 6.11 1.69 17.71
CA VAL A 94 4.79 1.40 18.32
C VAL A 94 3.93 2.66 18.40
N GLU A 95 4.58 3.81 18.55
CA GLU A 95 4.01 5.13 18.79
C GLU A 95 3.69 5.94 17.53
N ASN A 96 4.25 5.61 16.36
CA ASN A 96 4.16 6.48 15.17
C ASN A 96 3.85 5.78 13.83
N GLY A 97 3.49 4.50 13.84
CA GLY A 97 2.95 3.85 12.63
C GLY A 97 3.48 2.46 12.29
N THR A 98 3.82 1.63 13.28
CA THR A 98 4.04 0.20 13.04
C THR A 98 2.78 -0.51 12.54
N ILE A 99 2.95 -1.67 11.91
CA ILE A 99 1.85 -2.58 11.56
C ILE A 99 1.68 -3.61 12.69
N TYR A 100 0.44 -3.75 13.15
CA TYR A 100 0.06 -4.85 14.03
C TYR A 100 -0.56 -5.98 13.22
N VAL A 101 0.08 -7.15 13.28
CA VAL A 101 -0.44 -8.39 12.70
C VAL A 101 -0.89 -9.34 13.80
N GLN A 102 -1.90 -10.16 13.52
CA GLN A 102 -2.25 -11.30 14.36
C GLN A 102 -1.61 -12.55 13.73
N PRO A 103 -0.55 -13.13 14.32
CA PRO A 103 0.11 -14.29 13.74
C PRO A 103 -0.85 -15.45 13.48
N GLY A 104 -0.73 -16.07 12.30
CA GLY A 104 -1.57 -17.20 11.89
C GLY A 104 -3.01 -16.85 11.45
N SER A 105 -3.45 -15.59 11.56
CA SER A 105 -4.84 -15.22 11.20
C SER A 105 -5.18 -15.44 9.73
N HIS A 106 -4.20 -15.46 8.83
CA HIS A 106 -4.37 -15.76 7.40
C HIS A 106 -4.86 -17.19 7.12
N LYS A 107 -4.76 -18.11 8.10
CA LYS A 107 -5.26 -19.49 8.00
C LYS A 107 -6.74 -19.61 8.36
N ASN A 108 -7.33 -18.56 8.92
CA ASN A 108 -8.73 -18.53 9.31
C ASN A 108 -9.60 -18.11 8.13
N ARG A 109 -10.91 -18.32 8.29
CA ARG A 109 -11.90 -17.85 7.32
C ARG A 109 -11.82 -16.32 7.12
N LEU A 110 -12.23 -15.89 5.93
CA LEU A 110 -12.52 -14.48 5.67
C LEU A 110 -13.73 -14.05 6.51
N ILE A 111 -13.61 -12.92 7.20
CA ILE A 111 -14.70 -12.27 7.93
C ILE A 111 -15.26 -11.16 7.03
N THR A 112 -16.57 -11.18 6.86
CA THR A 112 -17.33 -10.28 6.01
C THR A 112 -18.32 -9.48 6.84
N ARG A 113 -19.04 -8.56 6.21
CA ARG A 113 -20.12 -7.78 6.84
C ARG A 113 -21.36 -8.62 7.23
N TYR A 114 -21.40 -9.90 6.87
CA TYR A 114 -22.51 -10.81 7.14
C TYR A 114 -22.21 -11.80 8.26
N ASP A 115 -21.07 -11.64 8.93
CA ASP A 115 -20.62 -12.45 10.07
C ASP A 115 -20.98 -11.87 11.43
#